data_AF-A0A4P8TER7-F1
#
_entry.id   AF-A0A4P8TER7-F1
#
_cell.length_a   1.000
_cell.length_b   1.000
_cell.length_c   1.000
_cell.angle_alpha   90.00
_cell.angle_beta   90.00
_cell.angle_gamma   90.00
#
_symmetry.space_group_name_H-M   'P 1'
#
loop_
_entity.id
_entity.type
_entity.pdbx_description
1 polymer ?
#
loop_
_entity_poly.entity_id
_entity_poly.type
_entity_poly.pdbx_seq_one_letter_code
_entity_poly.pdbx_strand_id
1 'polypeptide(L)' 'MSTEDKFDNATEKLGGQAKEGVGKLTGDRELETEGQVDQSKAGLKDKVQDAKDTVTGALKGVKKD' A
#
# COMPACT_ATOMS: atom_id res chain seq x y z
N MET A 1 1.01 3.19 -15.86
CA MET A 1 0.23 3.08 -14.62
C MET A 1 -0.93 4.03 -14.74
N SER A 2 -2.14 3.47 -14.81
CA SER A 2 -3.37 4.18 -15.18
C SER A 2 -3.92 4.93 -13.97
N THR A 3 -4.78 5.91 -14.22
CA THR A 3 -5.42 6.74 -13.18
C THR A 3 -6.18 5.89 -12.15
N GLU A 4 -6.68 4.72 -12.56
CA GLU A 4 -7.26 3.69 -11.69
C GLU A 4 -6.31 3.20 -10.59
N ASP A 5 -5.04 2.89 -10.90
CA ASP A 5 -4.08 2.40 -9.90
C ASP A 5 -3.82 3.44 -8.79
N LYS A 6 -3.80 4.73 -9.17
CA LYS A 6 -3.59 5.84 -8.22
C LYS A 6 -4.84 6.09 -7.38
N PHE A 7 -6.02 5.90 -7.97
CA PHE A 7 -7.29 6.10 -7.29
C PHE A 7 -7.58 4.96 -6.30
N ASP A 8 -7.27 3.71 -6.65
CA ASP A 8 -7.39 2.56 -5.77
C ASP A 8 -6.47 2.71 -4.55
N ASN A 9 -5.20 3.05 -4.76
CA ASN A 9 -4.25 3.23 -3.66
C ASN A 9 -4.62 4.42 -2.74
N ALA A 10 -5.20 5.48 -3.30
CA ALA A 10 -5.73 6.60 -2.52
C ALA A 10 -6.99 6.20 -1.73
N THR A 11 -7.85 5.37 -2.32
CA THR A 11 -9.08 4.86 -1.70
C THR A 11 -8.76 3.90 -0.55
N GLU A 12 -7.80 2.99 -0.73
CA GLU A 12 -7.32 2.10 0.34
C GLU A 12 -6.69 2.90 1.49
N LYS A 13 -5.89 3.95 1.20
CA LYS A 13 -5.33 4.83 2.22
C LYS A 13 -6.38 5.64 2.98
N LEU A 14 -7.41 6.11 2.29
CA LEU A 14 -8.54 6.83 2.91
C LEU A 14 -9.39 5.88 3.76
N GLY A 15 -9.67 4.68 3.26
CA GLY A 15 -10.41 3.64 3.98
C GLY A 15 -9.67 3.21 5.25
N GLY A 16 -8.36 2.99 5.18
CA GLY A 16 -7.54 2.64 6.34
C GLY A 16 -7.52 3.74 7.42
N GLN A 17 -7.35 5.01 7.03
CA GLN A 17 -7.42 6.13 7.98
C GLN A 17 -8.82 6.31 8.58
N ALA A 18 -9.87 6.07 7.78
CA ALA A 18 -11.23 6.11 8.26
C ALA A 18 -11.51 5.00 9.28
N LYS A 19 -11.10 3.75 9.01
CA LYS A 19 -11.20 2.64 9.98
C LYS A 19 -10.41 2.94 11.25
N GLU A 20 -9.19 3.48 11.13
CA GLU A 20 -8.38 3.83 12.30
C GLU A 20 -9.00 4.94 13.14
N GLY A 21 -9.51 5.98 12.47
CA GLY A 21 -10.19 7.11 13.13
C GLY A 21 -11.49 6.70 13.79
N VAL A 22 -12.31 5.88 13.11
CA VAL A 22 -13.57 5.35 13.66
C VAL A 22 -13.29 4.40 14.81
N GLY A 23 -12.34 3.48 14.68
CA GLY A 23 -11.94 2.55 15.75
C GLY A 23 -11.45 3.28 17.00
N LYS A 24 -10.63 4.34 16.84
CA LYS A 24 -10.24 5.21 17.97
C LYS A 24 -11.42 5.91 18.62
N LEU A 25 -12.36 6.40 17.82
CA LEU A 25 -13.55 7.12 18.31
C LEU A 25 -14.55 6.20 19.01
N THR A 26 -14.76 4.99 18.51
CA THR A 26 -15.71 4.02 19.08
C THR A 26 -15.07 3.12 20.14
N GLY A 27 -13.74 3.16 20.29
CA GLY A 27 -12.98 2.24 21.15
C GLY A 27 -12.85 0.83 20.56
N ASP A 28 -13.14 0.67 19.27
CA ASP A 28 -13.09 -0.60 18.58
C ASP A 28 -11.66 -0.90 18.10
N ARG A 29 -10.98 -1.80 18.83
CA ARG A 29 -9.61 -2.20 18.55
C ARG A 29 -9.46 -2.93 17.23
N GLU A 30 -10.52 -3.58 16.73
CA GLU A 30 -10.47 -4.32 15.47
C GLU A 30 -10.37 -3.34 14.31
N LEU A 31 -11.22 -2.31 14.29
CA LEU A 31 -11.17 -1.23 13.29
C LEU A 31 -9.88 -0.41 13.35
N GLU A 32 -9.37 -0.11 14.56
CA GLU A 32 -8.07 0.56 14.72
C GLU A 32 -6.94 -0.28 14.10
N THR A 33 -6.91 -1.58 14.43
CA THR A 33 -5.86 -2.49 13.96
C THR A 33 -5.95 -2.73 12.46
N GLU A 34 -7.15 -2.91 11.91
CA GLU A 34 -7.35 -3.05 10.46
C GLU A 34 -6.81 -1.84 9.70
N GLY A 35 -7.16 -0.62 10.15
CA GLY A 35 -6.68 0.61 9.51
C GLY A 35 -5.15 0.72 9.49
N GLN A 36 -4.51 0.41 10.62
CA GLN A 36 -3.05 0.44 10.77
C GLN A 36 -2.35 -0.66 9.96
N VAL A 37 -2.94 -1.85 9.89
CA VAL A 37 -2.43 -2.99 9.12
C VAL A 37 -2.55 -2.73 7.62
N ASP A 38 -3.66 -2.17 7.15
CA ASP A 38 -3.86 -1.80 5.75
C ASP A 38 -2.83 -0.76 5.30
N GLN A 39 -2.59 0.29 6.12
CA GLN A 39 -1.54 1.28 5.85
C GLN A 39 -0.14 0.67 5.78
N SER A 40 0.18 -0.21 6.74
CA SER A 40 1.48 -0.87 6.80
C SER A 40 1.70 -1.81 5.63
N LYS A 41 0.68 -2.58 5.24
CA LYS A 41 0.72 -3.48 4.08
C LYS A 41 0.88 -2.72 2.77
N ALA A 42 0.18 -1.60 2.60
CA ALA A 42 0.34 -0.76 1.41
C ALA A 42 1.77 -0.23 1.28
N GLY A 43 2.34 0.33 2.35
CA GLY A 43 3.73 0.82 2.36
C GLY A 43 4.77 -0.28 2.13
N LEU A 44 4.52 -1.49 2.64
CA LEU A 44 5.35 -2.68 2.36
C LEU A 44 5.24 -3.15 0.92
N LYS A 45 4.02 -3.22 0.36
CA LYS A 45 3.78 -3.58 -1.04
C LYS A 45 4.48 -2.61 -1.99
N ASP A 46 4.34 -1.31 -1.75
CA ASP A 46 4.99 -0.27 -2.56
C ASP A 46 6.52 -0.45 -2.53
N LYS A 47 7.14 -0.58 -1.34
CA LYS A 47 8.60 -0.78 -1.23
C LYS A 47 9.08 -2.08 -1.88
N VAL A 48 8.32 -3.16 -1.75
CA VAL A 48 8.66 -4.45 -2.35
C VAL A 48 8.49 -4.41 -3.86
N GLN A 49 7.47 -3.73 -4.37
CA GLN A 49 7.30 -3.51 -5.82
C GLN A 49 8.41 -2.64 -6.37
N ASP A 50 8.74 -1.50 -5.75
CA ASP A 50 9.85 -0.63 -6.18
C ASP A 50 11.19 -1.38 -6.24
N ALA A 51 11.49 -2.17 -5.19
CA ALA A 51 12.70 -2.98 -5.14
C ALA A 51 12.70 -4.09 -6.22
N LYS A 52 11.57 -4.78 -6.41
CA LYS A 52 11.42 -5.79 -7.47
C LYS A 52 11.51 -5.17 -8.85
N ASP A 53 10.94 -3.99 -9.07
CA ASP A 53 10.94 -3.31 -10.37
C ASP A 53 12.36 -2.83 -10.72
N THR A 54 13.08 -2.27 -9.75
CA THR A 54 14.49 -1.86 -9.90
C THR A 54 15.39 -3.06 -10.24
N VAL A 55 15.26 -4.16 -9.48
CA VAL A 55 16.02 -5.39 -9.73
C VAL A 55 15.63 -6.02 -11.07
N THR A 56 14.34 -6.09 -11.37
CA THR A 56 13.83 -6.63 -12.64
C THR A 56 14.29 -5.79 -13.83
N GLY A 57 14.29 -4.46 -13.70
CA GLY A 57 14.78 -3.52 -14.70
C GLY A 57 16.28 -3.69 -14.97
N ALA A 58 17.08 -3.81 -13.90
CA ALA A 58 18.51 -4.08 -14.00
C ALA A 58 18.80 -5.44 -14.66
N LEU A 59 18.08 -6.50 -14.28
CA LEU A 59 18.21 -7.83 -14.88
C LEU A 59 17.75 -7.86 -16.35
N LYS A 60 16.72 -7.10 -16.73
CA LYS A 60 16.27 -6.97 -18.13
C LYS A 60 17.28 -6.22 -18.99
N GLY A 61 17.96 -5.22 -18.43
CA GLY A 61 19.03 -4.49 -19.11
C GLY A 61 20.25 -5.37 -19.39
N VAL A 62 20.63 -6.22 -18.43
CA VAL A 62 21.77 -7.15 -18.57
C VAL A 62 21.49 -8.33 -19.50
N LYS A 63 20.22 -8.73 -19.68
CA LYS A 63 19.84 -9.85 -20.57
C LYS A 63 19.66 -9.45 -22.04
N LYS A 64 19.94 -8.19 -22.40
CA LYS A 64 19.79 -7.66 -23.76
C LYS A 64 21.14 -7.43 -24.48
N ASP A 65 22.25 -7.78 -23.86
CA ASP A 65 23.54 -8.04 -24.53
C ASP A 65 23.70 -9.53 -24.86
#